data_AF-A0A3D9UD70-F1
#
_entry.id   AF-A0A3D9UD70-F1
#
_cell.length_a   1.000
_cell.length_b   1.000
_cell.length_c   1.000
_cell.angle_alpha   90.00
_cell.angle_beta   90.00
_cell.angle_gamma   90.00
#
_symmetry.space_group_name_H-M   'P 1'
#
loop_
_entity.id
_entity.type
_entity.pdbx_description
1 polymer ?
#
loop_
_entity_poly.entity_id
_entity_poly.type
_entity_poly.pdbx_seq_one_letter_code
_entity_poly.pdbx_strand_id
1 'polypeptide(L)'
;MSDIRKGKVFLSTWWDNSKIKLVIIRHRRGNHHDEEESRILEDFGSYEREIPVMDITYDVSLNPQSDCWRVLIITDDWKVYTIKDDYFCNLKNDDNGNVHIKLNNGRMQMYVSFSSSDGCIQDIYKIGEW
;
A
#
# COMPACT_ATOMS: atom_id res chain seq x y z
N MET A 1 -13.54 19.31 13.98
CA MET A 1 -14.10 19.44 12.62
C MET A 1 -13.28 18.50 11.76
N SER A 2 -13.92 17.60 11.00
CA SER A 2 -13.23 16.66 10.11
C SER A 2 -12.57 17.43 8.95
N ASP A 3 -11.33 17.11 8.62
CA ASP A 3 -10.60 17.67 7.47
C ASP A 3 -10.18 16.50 6.57
N ILE A 4 -11.12 16.08 5.71
CA ILE A 4 -10.92 14.97 4.78
C ILE A 4 -10.37 15.51 3.47
N ARG A 5 -9.24 14.96 3.04
CA ARG A 5 -8.53 15.36 1.82
C ARG A 5 -8.37 14.20 0.87
N LYS A 6 -8.05 14.52 -0.38
CA LYS A 6 -7.80 13.53 -1.44
C LYS A 6 -6.31 13.31 -1.61
N GLY A 7 -5.94 12.05 -1.83
CA GLY A 7 -4.59 11.62 -2.12
C GLY A 7 -4.54 10.65 -3.29
N LYS A 8 -3.31 10.28 -3.67
CA LYS A 8 -3.00 9.34 -4.74
C LYS A 8 -1.98 8.33 -4.26
N VAL A 9 -2.19 7.09 -4.65
CA VAL A 9 -1.29 5.98 -4.34
C VAL A 9 -0.53 5.58 -5.59
N PHE A 10 0.78 5.45 -5.45
CA PHE A 10 1.70 4.96 -6.46
C PHE A 10 2.37 3.67 -5.98
N LEU A 11 2.61 2.74 -6.88
CA LEU A 11 3.28 1.47 -6.60
C LEU A 11 4.63 1.40 -7.33
N SER A 12 5.66 0.97 -6.61
CA SER A 12 6.90 0.48 -7.18
C SER A 12 7.15 -0.96 -6.74
N THR A 13 7.63 -1.80 -7.65
CA THR A 13 7.96 -3.19 -7.36
C THR A 13 9.45 -3.42 -7.55
N TRP A 14 10.03 -4.20 -6.64
CA TRP A 14 11.32 -4.83 -6.79
C TRP A 14 11.14 -6.28 -6.36
N TRP A 15 10.85 -7.13 -7.32
CA TRP A 15 10.51 -8.54 -7.11
C TRP A 15 11.44 -9.43 -7.93
N ASP A 16 12.51 -9.87 -7.30
CA ASP A 16 13.51 -10.76 -7.89
C ASP A 16 12.95 -12.20 -8.05
N ASN A 17 13.47 -12.97 -9.01
CA ASN A 17 13.24 -14.42 -9.18
C ASN A 17 11.82 -14.88 -9.56
N SER A 18 10.83 -13.99 -9.63
CA SER A 18 9.50 -14.29 -10.17
C SER A 18 8.82 -12.99 -10.61
N LYS A 19 7.89 -13.08 -11.55
CA LYS A 19 7.02 -11.94 -11.88
C LYS A 19 5.86 -11.87 -10.91
N ILE A 20 5.32 -10.67 -10.72
CA ILE A 20 4.10 -10.48 -9.96
C ILE A 20 2.93 -10.59 -10.94
N LYS A 21 2.13 -11.63 -10.75
CA LYS A 21 0.91 -11.85 -11.52
C LYS A 21 -0.18 -10.87 -11.12
N LEU A 22 -0.35 -10.66 -9.81
CA LEU A 22 -1.42 -9.85 -9.26
C LEU A 22 -0.99 -9.18 -7.96
N VAL A 23 -1.37 -7.91 -7.82
CA VAL A 23 -1.30 -7.15 -6.57
C VAL A 23 -2.68 -6.64 -6.23
N ILE A 24 -3.10 -6.79 -4.97
CA ILE A 24 -4.25 -6.08 -4.43
C ILE A 24 -3.73 -5.11 -3.39
N ILE A 25 -3.98 -3.81 -3.58
CA ILE A 25 -3.71 -2.78 -2.59
C ILE A 25 -5.03 -2.31 -2.03
N ARG A 26 -5.11 -2.21 -0.71
CA ARG A 26 -6.26 -1.68 0.02
C ARG A 26 -5.80 -0.59 0.98
N HIS A 27 -6.57 0.48 1.02
CA HIS A 27 -6.51 1.56 1.98
C HIS A 27 -7.86 1.63 2.72
N ARG A 28 -7.83 1.92 4.04
CA ARG A 28 -9.03 2.25 4.81
C ARG A 28 -8.73 3.39 5.76
N ARG A 29 -9.61 4.39 5.77
CA ARG A 29 -9.60 5.40 6.83
C ARG A 29 -10.33 4.86 8.07
N GLY A 30 -9.71 5.03 9.24
CA GLY A 30 -10.24 4.59 10.54
C GLY A 30 -10.47 3.07 10.68
N ASN A 31 -9.89 2.27 9.77
CA ASN A 31 -10.24 0.85 9.57
C ASN A 31 -11.74 0.59 9.36
N HIS A 32 -12.49 1.59 8.88
CA HIS A 32 -13.92 1.45 8.60
C HIS A 32 -14.12 0.83 7.21
N HIS A 33 -14.98 -0.19 7.11
CA HIS A 33 -15.26 -0.86 5.84
C HIS A 33 -15.93 0.07 4.81
N ASP A 34 -16.74 1.02 5.26
CA ASP A 34 -17.44 1.99 4.41
C ASP A 34 -16.51 3.09 3.88
N GLU A 35 -15.26 3.12 4.35
CA GLU A 35 -14.22 4.08 3.97
C GLU A 35 -13.01 3.34 3.35
N GLU A 36 -13.29 2.25 2.64
CA GLU A 36 -12.30 1.45 1.94
C GLU A 36 -12.15 1.88 0.48
N GLU A 37 -10.89 2.07 0.07
CA GLU A 37 -10.49 2.10 -1.33
C GLU A 37 -9.58 0.91 -1.63
N SER A 38 -9.83 0.19 -2.72
CA SER A 38 -8.99 -0.92 -3.15
C SER A 38 -8.81 -0.97 -4.65
N ARG A 39 -7.67 -1.53 -5.06
CA ARG A 39 -7.34 -1.73 -6.47
C ARG A 39 -6.69 -3.09 -6.68
N ILE A 40 -7.18 -3.78 -7.70
CA ILE A 40 -6.53 -4.95 -8.27
C ILE A 40 -5.70 -4.46 -9.46
N LEU A 41 -4.49 -4.98 -9.47
CA LEU A 41 -3.43 -4.66 -10.38
C LEU A 41 -3.00 -6.04 -10.93
N GLU A 42 -2.85 -6.19 -12.25
CA GLU A 42 -2.47 -7.45 -12.92
C GLU A 42 -1.28 -7.26 -13.87
N ASP A 43 -0.54 -8.35 -14.10
CA ASP A 43 0.55 -8.47 -15.09
C ASP A 43 1.67 -7.42 -14.96
N PHE A 44 2.38 -7.41 -13.82
CA PHE A 44 3.52 -6.51 -13.60
C PHE A 44 4.86 -7.13 -13.95
N GLY A 45 5.76 -6.28 -14.44
CA GLY A 45 7.18 -6.58 -14.44
C GLY A 45 7.71 -6.79 -13.02
N SER A 46 8.85 -7.49 -12.94
CA SER A 46 9.62 -7.66 -11.71
C SER A 46 10.16 -6.34 -11.15
N TYR A 47 10.26 -5.30 -11.98
CA TYR A 47 10.82 -4.00 -11.61
C TYR A 47 10.02 -2.86 -12.22
N GLU A 48 8.99 -2.41 -11.51
CA GLU A 48 8.17 -1.28 -11.92
C GLU A 48 8.36 -0.09 -10.98
N ARG A 49 8.15 1.13 -11.49
CA ARG A 49 8.28 2.36 -10.72
C ARG A 49 7.10 3.28 -10.92
N GLU A 50 6.61 3.82 -9.82
CA GLU A 50 5.60 4.89 -9.76
C GLU A 50 4.34 4.63 -10.57
N ILE A 51 3.87 3.37 -10.60
CA ILE A 51 2.61 3.00 -11.25
C ILE A 51 1.45 3.67 -10.49
N PRO A 52 0.58 4.45 -11.14
CA PRO A 52 -0.63 4.97 -10.51
C PRO A 52 -1.58 3.82 -10.13
N VAL A 53 -2.03 3.79 -8.87
CA VAL A 53 -2.87 2.71 -8.34
C VAL A 53 -4.31 3.17 -8.19
N MET A 54 -4.54 4.13 -7.30
CA MET A 54 -5.88 4.62 -6.95
C MET A 54 -5.82 6.01 -6.30
N ASP A 55 -6.94 6.70 -6.35
CA ASP A 55 -7.19 7.87 -5.49
C ASP A 55 -7.69 7.38 -4.12
N ILE A 56 -7.35 8.08 -3.05
CA ILE A 56 -7.77 7.79 -1.67
C ILE A 56 -8.28 9.04 -0.97
N THR A 57 -8.92 8.84 0.18
CA THR A 57 -9.25 9.92 1.12
C THR A 57 -8.63 9.70 2.50
N TYR A 58 -8.09 10.74 3.11
CA TYR A 58 -7.41 10.68 4.41
C TYR A 58 -7.81 11.86 5.31
N ASP A 59 -7.73 11.69 6.63
CA ASP A 59 -8.11 12.70 7.62
C ASP A 59 -6.89 13.39 8.21
N VAL A 60 -6.87 14.72 8.19
CA VAL A 60 -5.81 15.54 8.80
C VAL A 60 -6.36 16.49 9.87
N SER A 61 -7.53 16.16 10.41
CA SER A 61 -8.11 16.89 11.54
C SER A 61 -7.20 16.83 12.78
N LEU A 62 -7.56 17.62 13.81
CA LEU A 62 -6.82 17.65 15.08
C LEU A 62 -6.73 16.27 15.77
N ASN A 63 -7.66 15.37 15.50
CA ASN A 63 -7.66 13.99 15.97
C ASN A 63 -7.96 13.06 14.78
N PRO A 64 -6.95 12.82 13.91
CA PRO A 64 -7.17 12.18 12.64
C PRO A 64 -7.46 10.69 12.81
N GLN A 65 -8.39 10.18 12.00
CA GLN A 65 -8.53 8.74 11.82
C GLN A 65 -7.25 8.15 11.23
N SER A 66 -6.91 6.91 11.61
CA SER A 66 -5.70 6.25 11.12
C SER A 66 -5.88 5.66 9.72
N ASP A 67 -4.83 5.69 8.90
CA ASP A 67 -4.81 5.10 7.57
C ASP A 67 -4.29 3.67 7.64
N CYS A 68 -5.10 2.72 7.18
CA CYS A 68 -4.84 1.29 7.30
C CYS A 68 -4.58 0.68 5.94
N TRP A 69 -3.42 0.05 5.80
CA TRP A 69 -2.96 -0.52 4.55
C TRP A 69 -3.04 -2.04 4.58
N ARG A 70 -3.35 -2.63 3.43
CA ARG A 70 -3.20 -4.07 3.19
C ARG A 70 -2.71 -4.29 1.78
N VAL A 71 -1.84 -5.29 1.62
CA VAL A 71 -1.37 -5.74 0.32
C VAL A 71 -1.49 -7.25 0.23
N LEU A 72 -2.00 -7.74 -0.89
CA LEU A 72 -1.91 -9.15 -1.30
C LEU A 72 -1.09 -9.22 -2.59
N ILE A 73 -0.14 -10.14 -2.65
CA ILE A 73 0.74 -10.34 -3.80
C ILE A 73 0.64 -11.80 -4.22
N ILE A 74 0.37 -12.03 -5.50
CA ILE A 74 0.40 -13.36 -6.11
C ILE A 74 1.43 -13.33 -7.23
N THR A 75 2.39 -14.23 -7.17
CA THR A 75 3.44 -14.37 -8.19
C THR A 75 3.03 -15.33 -9.29
N ASP A 76 3.75 -15.35 -10.41
CA ASP A 76 3.49 -16.26 -11.53
C ASP A 76 3.68 -17.74 -11.18
N ASP A 77 4.53 -18.04 -10.19
CA ASP A 77 4.68 -19.35 -9.58
C ASP A 77 3.69 -19.59 -8.42
N TRP A 78 2.59 -18.82 -8.39
CA TRP A 78 1.44 -18.96 -7.51
C TRP A 78 1.71 -18.83 -6.01
N LYS A 79 2.87 -18.29 -5.62
CA LYS A 79 3.13 -17.99 -4.22
C LYS A 79 2.34 -16.76 -3.79
N VAL A 80 1.74 -16.86 -2.62
CA VAL A 80 0.91 -15.78 -2.06
C VAL A 80 1.61 -15.15 -0.87
N TYR A 81 1.74 -13.83 -0.93
CA TYR A 81 2.34 -13.02 0.11
C TYR A 81 1.41 -11.91 0.57
N THR A 82 1.58 -11.49 1.81
CA THR A 82 0.85 -10.37 2.37
C THR A 82 1.69 -9.67 3.44
N ILE A 83 1.12 -8.63 4.02
CA ILE A 83 1.64 -7.93 5.20
C ILE A 83 0.70 -8.21 6.38
N LYS A 84 1.08 -7.74 7.57
CA LYS A 84 0.19 -7.74 8.73
C LYS A 84 -1.16 -7.10 8.36
N ASP A 85 -2.26 -7.77 8.71
CA ASP A 85 -3.59 -7.19 8.53
C ASP A 85 -3.72 -5.88 9.33
N ASP A 86 -4.45 -4.93 8.74
CA ASP A 86 -4.71 -3.59 9.29
C ASP A 86 -3.43 -2.85 9.72
N TYR A 87 -2.45 -2.80 8.82
CA TYR A 87 -1.20 -2.10 9.06
C TYR A 87 -1.40 -0.58 9.03
N PHE A 88 -1.26 0.07 10.19
CA PHE A 88 -1.42 1.51 10.34
C PHE A 88 -0.18 2.27 9.88
N CYS A 89 -0.35 3.19 8.93
CA CYS A 89 0.67 4.13 8.51
C CYS A 89 0.01 5.41 7.99
N ASN A 90 0.01 6.45 8.82
CA ASN A 90 -0.85 7.61 8.64
C ASN A 90 -0.22 8.68 7.75
N LEU A 91 -1.03 9.23 6.86
CA LEU A 91 -0.70 10.47 6.17
C LEU A 91 -0.83 11.66 7.13
N LYS A 92 -0.01 12.68 6.92
CA LYS A 92 -0.08 13.96 7.62
C LYS A 92 -0.46 15.08 6.66
N ASN A 93 -0.82 16.22 7.24
CA ASN A 93 -1.18 17.44 6.51
C ASN A 93 -0.15 17.82 5.43
N ASP A 94 1.13 17.67 5.74
CA ASP A 94 2.22 18.16 4.89
C ASP A 94 2.62 17.16 3.78
N ASP A 95 1.99 15.98 3.76
CA ASP A 95 2.28 14.92 2.76
C ASP A 95 1.62 15.15 1.41
N ASN A 96 0.75 16.15 1.30
CA ASN A 96 0.03 16.53 0.07
C ASN A 96 -0.71 15.36 -0.60
N GLY A 97 -1.05 14.32 0.17
CA GLY A 97 -1.77 13.16 -0.30
C GLY A 97 -0.99 12.22 -1.24
N ASN A 98 0.31 12.41 -1.44
CA ASN A 98 1.10 11.51 -2.30
C ASN A 98 1.67 10.35 -1.48
N VAL A 99 1.20 9.13 -1.76
CA VAL A 99 1.65 7.91 -1.10
C VAL A 99 2.39 7.03 -2.10
N HIS A 100 3.61 6.65 -1.76
CA HIS A 100 4.38 5.70 -2.56
C HIS A 100 4.53 4.40 -1.78
N ILE A 101 3.96 3.33 -2.32
CA ILE A 101 4.14 1.97 -1.82
C ILE A 101 5.25 1.31 -2.61
N LYS A 102 6.25 0.75 -1.92
CA LYS A 102 7.30 -0.06 -2.52
C LYS A 102 7.27 -1.47 -1.97
N LEU A 103 7.14 -2.44 -2.85
CA LEU A 103 7.21 -3.87 -2.52
C LEU A 103 8.59 -4.40 -2.88
N ASN A 104 9.33 -4.94 -1.91
CA ASN A 104 10.69 -5.46 -2.10
C ASN A 104 10.80 -6.88 -1.55
N ASN A 105 11.00 -7.87 -2.41
CA ASN A 105 11.16 -9.26 -1.94
C ASN A 105 12.60 -9.62 -1.52
N GLY A 106 13.62 -8.90 -1.97
CA GLY A 106 15.00 -9.11 -1.52
C GLY A 106 15.18 -8.87 -0.02
N ARG A 107 14.38 -7.96 0.55
CA ARG A 107 14.27 -7.72 2.00
C ARG A 107 13.01 -8.28 2.64
N MET A 108 12.07 -8.79 1.83
CA MET A 108 10.73 -9.17 2.26
C MET A 108 10.02 -8.04 3.03
N GLN A 109 10.00 -6.83 2.44
CA GLN A 109 9.47 -5.63 3.08
C GLN A 109 8.62 -4.79 2.13
N MET A 110 7.55 -4.24 2.70
CA MET A 110 6.77 -3.14 2.14
C MET A 110 7.23 -1.84 2.79
N TYR A 111 7.40 -0.81 1.98
CA TYR A 111 7.63 0.56 2.42
C TYR A 111 6.44 1.40 1.99
N VAL A 112 5.88 2.19 2.91
CA VAL A 112 4.90 3.24 2.62
C VAL A 112 5.60 4.55 2.90
N SER A 113 5.83 5.36 1.88
CA SER A 113 6.54 6.63 2.01
C SER A 113 5.68 7.79 1.53
N PHE A 114 5.90 8.94 2.15
CA PHE A 114 5.17 10.17 1.91
C PHE A 114 6.10 11.28 1.42
N SER A 115 5.52 12.40 0.97
CA SER A 115 6.31 13.48 0.38
C SER A 115 7.09 14.33 1.39
N SER A 116 6.62 14.41 2.64
CA SER A 116 7.25 15.24 3.67
C SER A 116 7.50 14.50 4.99
N SER A 117 6.60 13.60 5.38
CA SER A 117 6.68 12.90 6.66
C SER A 117 7.44 11.58 6.56
N ASP A 118 7.86 11.07 7.73
CA ASP A 118 8.48 9.76 7.82
C ASP A 118 7.52 8.67 7.34
N GLY A 119 8.03 7.82 6.44
CA GLY A 119 7.31 6.62 6.00
C GLY A 119 7.31 5.51 7.04
N CYS A 120 6.64 4.41 6.70
CA CYS A 120 6.59 3.21 7.53
C CYS A 120 7.10 1.99 6.76
N ILE A 121 7.59 0.99 7.50
CA ILE A 121 8.13 -0.26 6.95
C ILE A 121 7.44 -1.44 7.63
N GLN A 122 6.99 -2.41 6.82
CA GLN A 122 6.34 -3.62 7.30
C GLN A 122 6.88 -4.85 6.58
N ASP A 123 7.10 -5.92 7.33
CA ASP A 123 7.53 -7.19 6.75
C ASP A 123 6.41 -7.81 5.91
N ILE A 124 6.82 -8.34 4.76
CA ILE A 124 6.02 -9.17 3.87
C ILE A 124 6.30 -10.63 4.23
N TYR A 125 5.26 -11.44 4.36
CA TYR A 125 5.40 -12.87 4.62
C TYR A 125 4.53 -13.68 3.67
N LYS A 126 4.99 -14.91 3.39
CA LYS A 126 4.26 -15.87 2.58
C LYS A 126 3.12 -16.47 3.41
N ILE A 127 1.94 -16.60 2.80
CA ILE A 127 0.76 -17.20 3.44
C ILE A 127 0.27 -18.47 2.74
N GLY A 128 0.78 -18.77 1.55
CA GLY A 128 0.41 -19.99 0.85
C GLY A 128 0.95 -20.08 -0.57
N GLU A 129 0.44 -21.07 -1.29
CA GLU A 129 0.60 -21.31 -2.72
C GLU A 129 -0.78 -21.69 -3.28
N TRP A 130 -1.12 -21.21 -4.47
CA TRP A 130 -2.39 -21.50 -5.15
C TRP A 130 -2.23 -22.54 -6.25
#